data_AF-B9TPM0-F1
#
_entry.id   AF-B9TPM0-F1
#
_cell.length_a   1.000
_cell.length_b   1.000
_cell.length_c   1.000
_cell.angle_alpha   90.00
_cell.angle_beta   90.00
_cell.angle_gamma   90.00
#
_symmetry.space_group_name_H-M   'P 1'
#
loop_
_entity.id
_entity.type
_entity.pdbx_description
1 polymer ?
#
loop_
_entity_poly.entity_id
_entity_poly.type
_entity_poly.pdbx_seq_one_letter_code
_entity_poly.pdbx_strand_id
1 'polypeptide(L)'
;MEFSIKNAAPEKLRTDCLLVGIYEGRKLTDLAKSLDTVSEKAISAALKSGDMEGKTGSTLVLRQLAGVVAPRVMLVGLGKADDASLKSLRNSFRAAVKALSAGVENVATDFASLSIKKTTVQQKAAALAE
;
A
#
# COMPACT_ATOMS: atom_id res chain seq x y z
N MET A 1 2.78 10.87 15.70
CA MET A 1 3.18 10.23 14.44
C MET A 1 3.64 11.35 13.54
N GLU A 2 4.89 11.30 13.05
CA GLU A 2 5.43 12.34 12.16
C GLU A 2 5.18 11.92 10.70
N PHE A 3 4.70 12.84 9.86
CA PHE A 3 4.43 12.58 8.45
C PHE A 3 5.35 13.44 7.59
N SER A 4 6.03 12.81 6.64
CA SER A 4 6.89 13.48 5.66
C SER A 4 6.52 13.01 4.25
N ILE A 5 6.40 13.96 3.31
CA ILE A 5 6.13 13.67 1.90
C ILE A 5 7.48 13.64 1.17
N LYS A 6 7.81 12.50 0.55
CA LYS A 6 9.02 12.34 -0.26
C LYS A 6 8.63 11.94 -1.68
N ASN A 7 9.22 12.60 -2.66
CA ASN A 7 9.11 12.19 -4.06
C ASN A 7 10.34 11.34 -4.41
N ALA A 8 10.21 10.02 -4.31
CA ALA A 8 11.29 9.08 -4.58
C ALA A 8 10.74 7.76 -5.13
N ALA A 9 11.58 7.03 -5.89
CA ALA A 9 11.22 5.72 -6.39
C ALA A 9 10.95 4.76 -5.21
N PRO A 10 9.78 4.09 -5.19
CA PRO A 10 9.34 3.31 -4.04
C PRO A 10 10.22 2.10 -3.74
N GLU A 11 10.84 1.53 -4.78
CA GLU A 11 11.78 0.41 -4.68
C GLU A 11 13.10 0.78 -3.99
N LYS A 12 13.53 2.04 -4.08
CA LYS A 12 14.80 2.55 -3.51
C LYS A 12 14.63 3.18 -2.14
N LEU A 13 13.40 3.20 -1.63
CA LEU A 13 13.08 3.92 -0.42
C LEU A 13 13.53 3.12 0.80
N ARG A 14 14.47 3.67 1.58
CA ARG A 14 14.90 3.07 2.84
C ARG A 14 13.82 3.32 3.90
N THR A 15 13.03 2.29 4.16
CA THR A 15 11.94 2.29 5.14
C THR A 15 11.82 0.90 5.75
N ASP A 16 11.23 0.77 6.93
CA ASP A 16 11.08 -0.52 7.61
C ASP A 16 9.92 -1.33 7.05
N CYS A 17 8.92 -0.66 6.46
CA CYS A 17 7.78 -1.26 5.79
C CYS A 17 7.23 -0.36 4.68
N LEU A 18 7.02 -0.91 3.48
CA LEU A 18 6.37 -0.22 2.37
C LEU A 18 4.91 -0.68 2.25
N LEU A 19 3.96 0.26 2.32
CA LEU A 19 2.54 0.01 2.13
C LEU A 19 2.16 0.12 0.66
N VAL A 20 1.50 -0.92 0.14
CA VAL A 20 1.14 -1.04 -1.26
C VAL A 20 -0.35 -1.34 -1.37
N GLY A 21 -1.08 -0.53 -2.13
CA GLY A 21 -2.52 -0.67 -2.28
C GLY A 21 -2.89 -1.75 -3.30
N ILE A 22 -3.89 -2.56 -3.00
CA ILE A 22 -4.47 -3.54 -3.92
C ILE A 22 -5.98 -3.39 -3.93
N TYR A 23 -6.55 -3.28 -5.12
CA TYR A 23 -8.01 -3.21 -5.29
C TYR A 23 -8.62 -4.61 -5.33
N GLU A 24 -9.90 -4.66 -4.99
CA GLU A 24 -10.70 -5.88 -5.04
C GLU A 24 -10.67 -6.53 -6.43
N GLY A 25 -10.65 -7.86 -6.45
CA GLY A 25 -10.46 -8.63 -7.68
C GLY A 25 -9.00 -8.72 -8.10
N ARG A 26 -8.06 -8.59 -7.13
CA ARG A 26 -6.61 -8.78 -7.34
C ARG A 26 -6.01 -7.77 -8.33
N LYS A 27 -6.56 -6.56 -8.33
CA LYS A 27 -6.13 -5.48 -9.22
C LYS A 27 -5.02 -4.67 -8.55
N LEU A 28 -3.83 -4.71 -9.14
CA LEU A 28 -2.65 -3.97 -8.69
C LEU A 28 -2.82 -2.47 -8.94
N THR A 29 -2.47 -1.64 -7.95
CA THR A 29 -2.24 -0.20 -8.14
C THR A 29 -0.96 0.04 -8.96
N ASP A 30 -0.74 1.25 -9.47
CA ASP A 30 0.43 1.51 -10.31
C ASP A 30 1.76 1.30 -9.55
N LEU A 31 1.79 1.70 -8.28
CA LEU A 31 2.88 1.36 -7.36
C LEU A 31 3.10 -0.16 -7.26
N ALA A 32 2.01 -0.90 -7.05
CA ALA A 32 2.05 -2.35 -6.91
C ALA A 32 2.56 -3.03 -8.18
N LYS A 33 2.18 -2.55 -9.37
CA LYS A 33 2.69 -3.07 -10.66
C LYS A 33 4.20 -2.84 -10.81
N SER A 34 4.68 -1.64 -10.46
CA SER A 34 6.11 -1.31 -10.52
C SER A 34 6.91 -2.23 -9.59
N LEU A 35 6.46 -2.38 -8.34
CA LEU A 35 7.11 -3.29 -7.38
C LEU A 35 7.00 -4.75 -7.80
N ASP A 36 5.87 -5.19 -8.34
CA ASP A 36 5.67 -6.57 -8.82
C ASP A 36 6.60 -6.89 -10.00
N THR A 37 6.87 -5.92 -10.86
CA THR A 37 7.82 -6.08 -11.98
C THR A 37 9.25 -6.27 -11.48
N VAL A 38 9.64 -5.49 -10.47
CA VAL A 38 10.99 -5.55 -9.88
C VAL A 38 11.18 -6.78 -8.98
N SER A 39 10.10 -7.25 -8.35
CA SER A 39 10.10 -8.41 -7.45
C SER A 39 9.72 -9.73 -8.12
N GLU A 40 9.97 -9.85 -9.43
CA GLU A 40 9.76 -11.10 -10.19
C GLU A 40 8.33 -11.67 -10.09
N LYS A 41 7.33 -10.79 -10.07
CA LYS A 41 5.89 -11.13 -9.95
C LYS A 41 5.48 -11.76 -8.61
N ALA A 42 6.24 -11.54 -7.55
CA ALA A 42 5.95 -12.10 -6.22
C ALA A 42 4.61 -11.60 -5.65
N ILE A 43 4.23 -10.34 -5.88
CA ILE A 43 2.94 -9.80 -5.43
C ILE A 43 1.81 -10.48 -6.20
N SER A 44 1.93 -10.56 -7.52
CA SER A 44 0.99 -11.28 -8.38
C SER A 44 0.87 -12.76 -8.00
N ALA A 45 1.96 -13.40 -7.61
CA ALA A 45 1.95 -14.79 -7.15
C ALA A 45 1.13 -14.95 -5.86
N ALA A 46 1.33 -14.07 -4.87
CA ALA A 46 0.57 -14.06 -3.62
C ALA A 46 -0.94 -13.77 -3.83
N LEU A 47 -1.29 -12.96 -4.82
CA LEU A 47 -2.69 -12.77 -5.20
C LEU A 47 -3.27 -13.99 -5.91
N LYS A 48 -2.47 -14.69 -6.73
CA LYS A 48 -2.91 -15.89 -7.45
C LYS A 48 -3.09 -17.09 -6.52
N SER A 49 -2.26 -17.25 -5.50
CA SER A 49 -2.42 -18.27 -4.45
C SER A 49 -3.69 -18.08 -3.61
N GLY A 50 -4.25 -16.87 -3.60
CA GLY A 50 -5.46 -16.54 -2.84
C GLY A 50 -5.18 -15.99 -1.45
N ASP A 51 -3.93 -15.62 -1.15
CA ASP A 51 -3.57 -15.04 0.16
C ASP A 51 -4.24 -13.68 0.40
N MET A 52 -4.62 -12.98 -0.67
CA MET A 52 -5.30 -11.69 -0.59
C MET A 52 -6.19 -11.41 -1.81
N GLU A 53 -7.38 -10.84 -1.56
CA GLU A 53 -8.34 -10.46 -2.62
C GLU A 53 -8.41 -8.94 -2.88
N GLY A 54 -7.90 -8.11 -1.96
CA GLY A 54 -7.95 -6.65 -2.05
C GLY A 54 -9.17 -5.99 -1.40
N LYS A 55 -9.92 -6.71 -0.55
CA LYS A 55 -11.07 -6.17 0.20
C LYS A 55 -10.63 -5.07 1.18
N THR A 56 -11.47 -4.06 1.39
CA THR A 56 -11.19 -2.93 2.29
C THR A 56 -10.73 -3.40 3.67
N GLY A 57 -9.53 -2.97 4.09
CA GLY A 57 -8.97 -3.29 5.40
C GLY A 57 -8.31 -4.67 5.52
N SER A 58 -8.26 -5.47 4.45
CA SER A 58 -7.39 -6.66 4.41
C SER A 58 -5.92 -6.24 4.29
N THR A 59 -5.02 -6.98 4.94
CA THR A 59 -3.58 -6.72 4.87
C THR A 59 -2.80 -8.01 4.73
N LEU A 60 -1.69 -7.97 3.97
CA LEU A 60 -0.78 -9.10 3.81
C LEU A 60 0.66 -8.59 3.82
N VAL A 61 1.53 -9.17 4.64
CA VAL A 61 2.94 -8.78 4.72
C VAL A 61 3.80 -9.76 3.93
N LEU A 62 4.46 -9.26 2.90
CA LEU A 62 5.51 -9.95 2.16
C LEU A 62 6.87 -9.51 2.70
N ARG A 63 7.75 -10.46 2.97
CA ARG A 63 9.10 -10.21 3.51
C ARG A 63 10.12 -10.45 2.41
N GLN A 64 11.17 -9.62 2.40
CA GLN A 64 12.35 -9.80 1.54
C GLN A 64 12.00 -9.97 0.05
N LEU A 65 11.27 -9.01 -0.52
CA LEU A 65 11.01 -9.00 -1.96
C LEU A 65 12.29 -8.67 -2.72
N ALA A 66 12.60 -9.47 -3.73
CA ALA A 66 13.72 -9.22 -4.62
C ALA A 66 13.62 -7.81 -5.25
N GLY A 67 14.75 -7.10 -5.33
CA GLY A 67 14.83 -5.76 -5.92
C GLY A 67 14.18 -4.62 -5.14
N VAL A 68 13.56 -4.89 -3.98
CA VAL A 68 13.00 -3.87 -3.08
C VAL A 68 13.92 -3.67 -1.88
N VAL A 69 14.33 -2.43 -1.61
CA VAL A 69 15.21 -2.11 -0.47
C VAL A 69 14.51 -2.28 0.88
N ALA A 70 13.20 -2.04 0.93
CA ALA A 70 12.41 -2.21 2.14
C ALA A 70 12.34 -3.71 2.53
N PRO A 71 12.65 -4.07 3.79
CA PRO A 71 12.68 -5.47 4.22
C PRO A 71 11.28 -6.10 4.29
N ARG A 72 10.24 -5.26 4.41
CA ARG A 72 8.83 -5.64 4.47
C ARG A 72 8.04 -4.82 3.49
N VAL A 73 7.14 -5.47 2.76
CA VAL A 73 6.12 -4.81 1.95
C VAL A 73 4.78 -5.33 2.39
N MET A 74 3.92 -4.44 2.88
CA MET A 74 2.57 -4.77 3.27
C MET A 74 1.60 -4.36 2.18
N LEU A 75 0.89 -5.35 1.66
CA LEU A 75 -0.24 -5.16 0.77
C LEU A 75 -1.45 -4.75 1.61
N VAL A 76 -2.19 -3.74 1.15
CA VAL A 76 -3.35 -3.17 1.83
C VAL A 76 -4.52 -3.16 0.87
N GLY A 77 -5.62 -3.80 1.26
CA GLY A 77 -6.81 -3.93 0.46
C GLY A 77 -7.62 -2.65 0.51
N LEU A 78 -7.82 -2.03 -0.65
CA LEU A 78 -8.51 -0.76 -0.82
C LEU A 78 -10.02 -0.93 -1.11
N GLY A 79 -10.46 -2.15 -1.39
CA GLY A 79 -11.81 -2.45 -1.87
C GLY A 79 -11.96 -2.19 -3.37
N LYS A 80 -13.21 -2.04 -3.82
CA LYS A 80 -13.51 -1.76 -5.22
C LYS A 80 -12.98 -0.40 -5.64
N ALA A 81 -12.29 -0.34 -6.78
CA ALA A 81 -11.75 0.90 -7.32
C ALA A 81 -12.84 1.95 -7.58
N ASP A 82 -14.03 1.53 -8.01
CA ASP A 82 -15.15 2.44 -8.30
C ASP A 82 -15.78 3.07 -7.06
N ASP A 83 -15.68 2.39 -5.92
CA ASP A 83 -16.19 2.80 -4.60
C ASP A 83 -15.07 3.40 -3.72
N ALA A 84 -13.88 3.59 -4.28
CA ALA A 84 -12.77 4.19 -3.56
C ALA A 84 -13.17 5.61 -3.11
N SER A 85 -13.05 5.85 -1.80
CA SER A 85 -13.41 7.11 -1.15
C SER A 85 -12.36 7.43 -0.08
N LEU A 86 -12.34 8.69 0.39
CA LEU A 86 -11.49 9.07 1.51
C LEU A 86 -11.76 8.22 2.76
N LYS A 87 -13.03 7.83 3.00
CA LYS A 87 -13.40 7.00 4.14
C LYS A 87 -12.86 5.57 4.01
N SER A 88 -12.99 4.95 2.84
CA SER A 88 -12.43 3.60 2.62
C SER A 88 -10.91 3.60 2.65
N LEU A 89 -10.27 4.64 2.11
CA LEU A 89 -8.82 4.82 2.18
C LEU A 89 -8.34 4.93 3.63
N ARG A 90 -8.97 5.81 4.43
CA ARG A 90 -8.69 5.95 5.86
C ARG A 90 -8.82 4.63 6.62
N ASN A 91 -9.91 3.90 6.38
CA ASN A 91 -10.14 2.62 7.03
C ASN A 91 -9.07 1.59 6.66
N SER A 92 -8.68 1.54 5.38
CA SER A 92 -7.65 0.64 4.87
C SER A 92 -6.27 0.99 5.45
N PHE A 93 -5.95 2.27 5.52
CA PHE A 93 -4.71 2.75 6.13
C PHE A 93 -4.67 2.50 7.65
N ARG A 94 -5.78 2.70 8.37
CA ARG A 94 -5.85 2.35 9.79
C ARG A 94 -5.69 0.86 10.04
N ALA A 95 -6.29 0.01 9.20
CA ALA A 95 -6.09 -1.43 9.27
C ALA A 95 -4.62 -1.81 9.02
N ALA A 96 -3.96 -1.16 8.04
CA ALA A 96 -2.54 -1.28 7.78
C ALA A 96 -1.71 -0.92 9.01
N VAL A 97 -1.87 0.29 9.55
CA VAL A 97 -1.14 0.75 10.73
C VAL A 97 -1.34 -0.19 11.93
N LYS A 98 -2.56 -0.68 12.14
CA LYS A 98 -2.87 -1.64 13.21
C LYS A 98 -2.23 -3.02 12.99
N ALA A 99 -2.05 -3.43 11.74
CA ALA A 99 -1.44 -4.70 11.36
C ALA A 99 0.11 -4.64 11.32
N LEU A 100 0.70 -3.45 11.50
CA LEU A 100 2.16 -3.33 11.58
C LEU A 100 2.68 -4.12 12.79
N SER A 101 3.69 -4.96 12.52
CA SER A 101 4.39 -5.72 13.56
C SER A 101 5.22 -4.81 14.46
N ALA A 102 5.50 -5.25 15.69
CA ALA A 102 6.46 -4.59 16.57
C ALA A 102 7.81 -4.35 15.86
N GLY A 103 8.43 -3.19 16.08
CA GLY A 103 9.70 -2.80 15.45
C GLY A 103 9.58 -2.25 14.02
N VAL A 104 8.42 -1.73 13.63
CA VAL A 104 8.30 -0.84 12.46
C VAL A 104 8.27 0.58 12.98
N GLU A 105 9.29 1.39 12.67
CA GLU A 105 9.33 2.81 13.05
C GLU A 105 9.02 3.71 11.86
N ASN A 106 9.55 3.36 10.69
CA ASN A 106 9.40 4.12 9.46
C ASN A 106 8.54 3.34 8.46
N VAL A 107 7.50 3.99 7.96
CA VAL A 107 6.60 3.43 6.94
C VAL A 107 6.49 4.39 5.78
N ALA A 108 6.47 3.86 4.56
CA ALA A 108 6.19 4.64 3.36
C ALA A 108 4.97 4.10 2.61
N THR A 109 4.24 5.00 1.95
CA THR A 109 2.98 4.69 1.24
C THR A 109 2.86 5.63 0.06
N ASP A 110 2.24 5.18 -1.03
CA ASP A 110 1.85 6.04 -2.15
C ASP A 110 0.32 6.23 -2.26
N PHE A 111 -0.40 6.11 -1.15
CA PHE A 111 -1.86 6.23 -1.14
C PHE A 111 -2.35 7.63 -1.56
N ALA A 112 -1.49 8.64 -1.48
CA ALA A 112 -1.79 9.99 -1.93
C ALA A 112 -1.91 10.10 -3.47
N SER A 113 -1.25 9.22 -4.24
CA SER A 113 -1.31 9.23 -5.71
C SER A 113 -2.56 8.55 -6.27
N LEU A 114 -3.24 7.71 -5.48
CA LEU A 114 -4.39 6.91 -5.92
C LEU A 114 -5.53 7.76 -6.51
N SER A 115 -6.09 7.31 -7.64
CA SER A 115 -7.22 7.98 -8.27
C SER A 115 -8.52 7.75 -7.48
N ILE A 116 -8.87 8.70 -6.61
CA ILE A 116 -10.13 8.72 -5.86
C ILE A 116 -11.01 9.83 -6.43
N LYS A 117 -12.27 9.51 -6.77
CA LYS A 117 -13.21 10.45 -7.40
C LYS A 117 -13.32 11.74 -6.57
N LYS A 118 -13.24 12.89 -7.24
CA LYS A 118 -13.44 14.24 -6.66
C LYS A 118 -12.52 14.57 -5.48
N THR A 119 -11.30 14.05 -5.44
CA THR A 119 -10.40 14.25 -4.31
C THR A 119 -9.00 14.69 -4.75
N THR A 120 -8.43 15.69 -4.07
CA THR A 120 -7.06 16.17 -4.35
C THR A 120 -6.00 15.33 -3.63
N VAL A 121 -4.74 15.42 -4.07
CA VAL A 121 -3.60 14.77 -3.40
C VAL A 121 -3.48 15.27 -1.96
N GLN A 122 -3.72 16.56 -1.73
CA GLN A 122 -3.69 17.21 -0.42
C GLN A 122 -4.77 16.66 0.51
N GLN A 123 -6.00 16.49 0.02
CA GLN A 123 -7.10 15.90 0.81
C GLN A 123 -6.82 14.44 1.18
N LYS A 124 -6.20 13.68 0.26
CA LYS A 124 -5.76 12.30 0.54
C LYS A 124 -4.63 12.27 1.58
N ALA A 125 -3.62 13.12 1.44
CA ALA A 125 -2.52 13.21 2.41
C ALA A 125 -3.01 13.63 3.80
N ALA A 126 -3.89 14.64 3.89
CA ALA A 126 -4.52 15.05 5.13
C ALA A 126 -5.35 13.91 5.75
N ALA A 127 -6.09 13.17 4.93
CA ALA A 127 -6.88 12.04 5.40
C ALA A 127 -6.04 10.91 6.01
N LEU A 128 -4.78 10.74 5.57
CA LEU A 128 -3.85 9.76 6.12
C LEU A 128 -3.12 10.27 7.37
N ALA A 129 -3.01 11.60 7.52
CA ALA A 129 -2.38 12.25 8.66
C ALA A 129 -3.31 12.38 9.89
N GLU A 130 -4.63 12.21 9.70
CA GLU A 130 -5.69 12.24 10.73
C GLU A 130 -6.00 10.88 11.38
#